data_AF-A0AAD4F405-F1
#
_entry.id   AF-A0AAD4F405-F1
#
_cell.length_a   1.000
_cell.length_b   1.000
_cell.length_c   1.000
_cell.angle_alpha   90.00
_cell.angle_beta   90.00
_cell.angle_gamma   90.00
#
_symmetry.space_group_name_H-M   'P 1'
#
loop_
_entity.id
_entity.type
_entity.pdbx_description
1 polymer ?
#
loop_
_entity_poly.entity_id
_entity_poly.type
_entity_poly.pdbx_seq_one_letter_code
_entity_poly.pdbx_strand_id
1 'polypeptide(L)'
;MPRSILLTDTPQPSTPLLTLLESHLPHSLPVLRRLQFALKFLGGSTPHTHVLYARYDDDDNNNNNNGEEQQQQTNGEGAGERRGTRKGHFAAACVDLSRAPETEVWVYSSLEDGVNRGGGCIAAATESRRKEDGAGMKVLIGSLHETVRQGLLARGVEMDKSANIGPELDWEFCGKWLFRVEDLPVAGDEGLPEGMRWDRAMKADVETIRARSSINRQE
;
A
#
# COMPACT_ATOMS: atom_id res chain seq x y z
N MET A 1 10.41 27.34 9.68
CA MET A 1 10.35 26.28 10.69
C MET A 1 10.10 24.96 9.99
N PRO A 2 10.80 23.87 10.34
CA PRO A 2 10.45 22.54 9.83
C PRO A 2 9.04 22.19 10.32
N ARG A 3 8.20 21.62 9.43
CA ARG A 3 6.87 21.13 9.81
C ARG A 3 7.05 19.92 10.75
N SER A 4 6.40 19.94 11.92
CA SER A 4 6.36 18.79 12.82
C SER A 4 5.49 17.68 12.22
N ILE A 5 5.88 16.43 12.49
CA ILE A 5 5.10 15.25 12.14
C ILE A 5 4.50 14.70 13.43
N LEU A 6 3.18 14.55 13.45
CA LEU A 6 2.45 13.85 14.50
C LEU A 6 2.37 12.37 14.12
N LEU A 7 2.91 11.51 14.98
CA LEU A 7 2.81 10.05 14.85
C LEU A 7 1.92 9.51 15.97
N THR A 8 0.87 8.81 15.59
CA THR A 8 0.01 8.04 16.49
C THR A 8 0.32 6.56 16.34
N ASP A 9 0.41 5.86 17.46
CA ASP A 9 0.56 4.40 17.54
C ASP A 9 -0.57 3.82 18.41
N THR A 10 -1.39 2.95 17.84
CA THR A 10 -2.51 2.29 18.54
C THR A 10 -2.57 0.80 18.23
N PRO A 11 -3.09 -0.04 19.15
CA PRO A 11 -3.25 -1.48 18.87
C PRO A 11 -4.39 -1.80 17.88
N GLN A 12 -5.27 -0.83 17.62
CA GLN A 12 -6.43 -0.99 16.75
C GLN A 12 -6.64 0.25 15.87
N PRO A 13 -7.19 0.09 14.66
CA PRO A 13 -7.51 1.21 13.77
C PRO A 13 -8.71 2.00 14.29
N SER A 14 -8.66 3.33 14.14
CA SER A 14 -9.79 4.19 14.44
C SER A 14 -10.75 4.29 13.25
N THR A 15 -12.05 4.51 13.50
CA THR A 15 -13.04 4.73 12.43
C THR A 15 -12.65 5.87 11.47
N PRO A 16 -12.16 7.03 11.95
CA PRO A 16 -11.71 8.10 11.06
C PRO A 16 -10.57 7.67 10.14
N LEU A 17 -9.62 6.86 10.62
CA LEU A 17 -8.53 6.35 9.80
C LEU A 17 -9.05 5.40 8.70
N LEU A 18 -10.00 4.52 9.02
CA LEU A 18 -10.61 3.62 8.04
C LEU A 18 -11.35 4.41 6.94
N THR A 19 -12.17 5.38 7.32
CA THR A 19 -12.88 6.26 6.37
C THR A 19 -11.91 7.08 5.52
N LEU A 20 -10.82 7.56 6.12
CA LEU A 20 -9.77 8.25 5.38
C LEU A 20 -9.16 7.32 4.34
N LEU A 21 -8.71 6.12 4.73
CA LEU A 21 -8.16 5.15 3.78
C LEU A 21 -9.15 4.78 2.67
N GLU A 22 -10.44 4.61 2.96
CA GLU A 22 -11.47 4.36 1.94
C GLU A 22 -11.54 5.46 0.87
N SER A 23 -11.36 6.72 1.26
CA SER A 23 -11.34 7.84 0.30
C SER A 23 -10.09 7.90 -0.59
N HIS A 24 -9.10 7.05 -0.32
CA HIS A 24 -7.82 6.95 -1.03
C HIS A 24 -7.69 5.62 -1.82
N LEU A 25 -8.81 4.95 -2.06
CA LEU A 25 -8.84 3.80 -2.96
C LEU A 25 -8.52 4.21 -4.41
N PRO A 26 -7.85 3.34 -5.18
CA PRO A 26 -7.47 1.96 -4.85
C PRO A 26 -6.15 1.81 -4.10
N HIS A 27 -5.33 2.86 -3.96
CA HIS A 27 -3.95 2.77 -3.45
C HIS A 27 -3.87 2.30 -1.99
N SER A 28 -4.79 2.77 -1.15
CA SER A 28 -4.88 2.38 0.26
C SER A 28 -5.36 0.94 0.51
N LEU A 29 -5.81 0.22 -0.52
CA LEU A 29 -6.52 -1.05 -0.39
C LEU A 29 -5.76 -2.12 0.42
N PRO A 30 -4.43 -2.32 0.25
CA PRO A 30 -3.70 -3.32 1.03
C PRO A 30 -3.75 -3.04 2.54
N VAL A 31 -3.52 -1.80 2.95
CA VAL A 31 -3.57 -1.39 4.37
C VAL A 31 -5.00 -1.45 4.88
N LEU A 32 -5.97 -0.92 4.11
CA LEU A 32 -7.38 -0.93 4.51
C LEU A 32 -7.88 -2.35 4.77
N ARG A 33 -7.62 -3.30 3.86
CA ARG A 33 -8.01 -4.70 4.05
C ARG A 33 -7.34 -5.33 5.26
N ARG A 34 -6.04 -5.06 5.47
CA ARG A 34 -5.32 -5.60 6.64
C ARG A 34 -5.90 -5.10 7.95
N LEU A 35 -6.23 -3.82 8.04
CA LEU A 35 -6.84 -3.20 9.22
C LEU A 35 -8.27 -3.72 9.46
N GLN A 36 -9.08 -3.83 8.41
CA GLN A 36 -10.40 -4.44 8.50
C GLN A 36 -10.33 -5.91 8.94
N PHE A 37 -9.33 -6.67 8.47
CA PHE A 37 -9.09 -8.04 8.90
C PHE A 37 -8.70 -8.11 10.38
N ALA A 38 -7.78 -7.23 10.82
CA ALA A 38 -7.35 -7.13 12.21
C ALA A 38 -8.52 -6.83 13.17
N LEU A 39 -9.49 -6.03 12.73
CA LEU A 39 -10.65 -5.64 13.52
C LEU A 39 -11.75 -6.72 13.56
N LYS A 40 -11.99 -7.41 12.43
CA LYS A 40 -13.17 -8.27 12.25
C LYS A 40 -12.94 -9.75 12.57
N PHE A 41 -11.70 -10.24 12.53
CA PHE A 41 -11.40 -11.65 12.68
C PHE A 41 -10.65 -11.96 13.98
N LEU A 42 -11.07 -13.02 14.66
CA LEU A 42 -10.35 -13.56 15.81
C LEU A 42 -8.96 -14.05 15.34
N GLY A 43 -7.89 -13.55 15.96
CA GLY A 43 -6.51 -13.79 15.49
C GLY A 43 -6.07 -12.91 14.32
N GLY A 44 -6.91 -11.94 13.91
CA GLY A 44 -6.55 -10.93 12.93
C GLY A 44 -5.49 -9.94 13.43
N SER A 45 -5.45 -9.70 14.74
CA SER A 45 -4.41 -8.94 15.43
C SER A 45 -3.75 -9.79 16.52
N THR A 46 -2.59 -9.32 16.95
CA THR A 46 -1.78 -9.92 18.00
C THR A 46 -1.43 -8.85 19.03
N PRO A 47 -0.91 -9.22 20.21
CA PRO A 47 -0.38 -8.25 21.18
C PRO A 47 0.78 -7.40 20.64
N HIS A 48 1.36 -7.80 19.51
CA HIS A 48 2.46 -7.12 18.83
C HIS A 48 2.01 -6.36 17.58
N THR A 49 0.69 -6.21 17.39
CA THR A 49 0.11 -5.42 16.31
C THR A 49 0.07 -3.94 16.68
N HIS A 50 0.63 -3.11 15.81
CA HIS A 50 0.64 -1.66 15.89
C HIS A 50 -0.02 -1.08 14.64
N VAL A 51 -0.87 -0.07 14.83
CA VAL A 51 -1.43 0.76 13.78
C VAL A 51 -0.80 2.13 13.91
N LEU A 52 0.07 2.44 12.95
CA LEU A 52 0.81 3.69 12.90
C LEU A 52 0.09 4.65 11.96
N TYR A 53 -0.09 5.89 12.39
CA TYR A 53 -0.65 6.96 11.57
C TYR A 53 0.19 8.22 11.72
N ALA A 54 0.81 8.66 10.63
CA ALA A 54 1.68 9.83 10.57
C ALA A 54 1.03 10.92 9.71
N ARG A 55 1.02 12.16 10.22
CA ARG A 55 0.54 13.34 9.49
C ARG A 55 1.36 14.55 9.89
N TYR A 56 1.28 15.62 9.10
CA TYR A 56 1.79 16.90 9.56
C TYR A 56 0.94 17.45 10.71
N ASP A 57 1.62 18.12 11.63
CA ASP A 57 0.99 19.03 12.57
C ASP A 57 0.56 20.26 11.77
N ASP A 58 -0.72 20.31 11.40
CA ASP A 58 -1.27 21.48 10.74
C ASP A 58 -1.42 22.58 11.81
N ASP A 59 -0.35 23.38 11.99
CA ASP A 59 -0.36 24.62 12.78
C ASP A 59 -1.28 25.71 12.16
N ASP A 60 -1.93 25.42 11.04
CA ASP A 60 -2.88 26.32 10.38
C ASP A 60 -4.29 26.14 10.96
N ASN A 61 -4.43 26.57 12.20
CA ASN A 61 -5.68 26.97 12.83
C ASN A 61 -6.30 28.13 12.03
N ASN A 62 -7.00 27.84 10.93
CA ASN A 62 -7.87 28.81 10.30
C ASN A 62 -9.05 28.16 9.56
N ASN A 63 -10.09 27.82 10.33
CA ASN A 63 -11.43 28.19 9.89
C ASN A 63 -12.36 28.37 11.10
N ASN A 64 -12.37 29.62 11.59
CA ASN A 64 -13.62 30.23 12.01
C ASN A 64 -14.70 29.92 10.97
N ASN A 65 -15.78 29.28 11.37
CA ASN A 65 -17.12 29.73 11.04
C ASN A 65 -18.12 29.07 11.99
N ASN A 66 -18.48 29.86 13.00
CA ASN A 66 -19.79 29.80 13.64
C ASN A 66 -20.89 29.83 12.58
N GLY A 67 -21.99 29.15 12.86
CA GLY A 67 -23.15 29.10 11.97
C GLY A 67 -23.76 30.48 11.73
N GLU A 68 -24.26 30.67 10.51
CA GLU A 68 -25.50 31.39 10.25
C GLU A 68 -25.99 31.03 8.86
N GLU A 69 -27.26 30.65 8.81
CA GLU A 69 -28.06 30.51 7.60
C GLU A 69 -28.11 31.87 6.89
N GLN A 70 -27.85 31.89 5.59
CA GLN A 70 -28.61 32.72 4.65
C GLN A 70 -28.35 32.33 3.19
N GLN A 71 -29.45 32.03 2.52
CA GLN A 71 -29.58 31.80 1.10
C GLN A 71 -29.33 33.11 0.35
N GLN A 72 -28.53 33.08 -0.73
CA GLN A 72 -28.83 33.82 -1.96
C GLN A 72 -27.94 33.41 -3.13
N GLN A 73 -28.60 33.03 -4.22
CA GLN A 73 -28.07 32.81 -5.56
C GLN A 73 -27.48 34.10 -6.14
N THR A 74 -26.42 34.02 -6.93
CA THR A 74 -26.32 34.69 -8.25
C THR A 74 -25.19 34.08 -9.09
N ASN A 75 -25.46 34.00 -10.40
CA ASN A 75 -24.57 33.51 -11.44
C ASN A 75 -23.49 34.57 -11.78
N GLY A 76 -22.26 34.12 -12.03
CA GLY A 76 -21.19 34.95 -12.56
C GLY A 76 -20.03 34.10 -13.06
N GLU A 77 -19.88 34.05 -14.38
CA GLU A 77 -18.74 33.44 -15.08
C GLU A 77 -17.47 34.25 -14.76
N GLY A 78 -16.48 33.59 -14.16
CA GLY A 78 -15.20 34.19 -13.84
C GLY A 78 -14.20 33.13 -13.43
N ALA A 79 -13.06 33.10 -14.12
CA ALA A 79 -11.95 32.18 -13.90
C ALA A 79 -11.49 32.19 -12.43
N GLY A 80 -11.78 31.10 -11.73
CA GLY A 80 -11.26 30.81 -10.41
C GLY A 80 -10.59 29.45 -10.43
N GLU A 81 -9.27 29.43 -10.53
CA GLU A 81 -8.45 28.29 -10.15
C GLU A 81 -8.96 27.76 -8.82
N ARG A 82 -9.50 26.53 -8.83
CA ARG A 82 -9.89 25.82 -7.62
C ARG A 82 -8.64 25.64 -6.78
N ARG A 83 -8.36 26.59 -5.89
CA ARG A 83 -7.41 26.45 -4.80
C ARG A 83 -8.01 25.42 -3.85
N GLY A 84 -7.93 24.15 -4.24
CA GLY A 84 -8.26 23.03 -3.37
C GLY A 84 -7.44 23.21 -2.11
N THR A 85 -8.13 23.18 -0.97
CA THR A 85 -7.47 23.02 0.32
C THR A 85 -6.47 21.87 0.15
N ARG A 86 -5.17 22.16 0.24
CA ARG A 86 -4.15 21.12 0.12
C ARG A 86 -4.37 20.21 1.31
N LYS A 87 -5.08 19.09 1.13
CA LYS A 87 -5.17 18.03 2.13
C LYS A 87 -3.73 17.70 2.53
N GLY A 88 -3.42 17.84 3.81
CA GLY A 88 -2.10 17.52 4.33
C GLY A 88 -1.72 16.08 3.97
N HIS A 89 -0.47 15.85 3.60
CA HIS A 89 -0.01 14.49 3.35
C HIS A 89 0.02 13.70 4.65
N PHE A 90 -0.40 12.44 4.57
CA PHE A 90 -0.31 11.47 5.65
C PHE A 90 0.25 10.13 5.16
N ALA A 91 0.60 9.28 6.12
CA ALA A 91 0.93 7.88 5.92
C ALA A 91 0.28 7.03 7.02
N ALA A 92 -0.07 5.80 6.69
CA ALA A 92 -0.62 4.82 7.63
C ALA A 92 0.09 3.48 7.44
N ALA A 93 0.31 2.76 8.54
CA ALA A 93 0.85 1.41 8.49
C ALA A 93 0.20 0.49 9.51
N CYS A 94 0.10 -0.79 9.17
CA CYS A 94 -0.15 -1.87 10.11
C CYS A 94 1.13 -2.67 10.24
N VAL A 95 1.65 -2.82 11.46
CA VAL A 95 2.88 -3.55 11.78
C VAL A 95 2.54 -4.67 12.76
N ASP A 96 2.96 -5.90 12.52
CA ASP A 96 2.77 -7.06 13.39
C ASP A 96 4.06 -7.87 13.47
N LEU A 97 4.87 -7.60 14.49
CA LEU A 97 6.21 -8.19 14.66
C LEU A 97 6.18 -9.64 15.19
N SER A 98 5.00 -10.20 15.42
CA SER A 98 4.84 -11.60 15.85
C SER A 98 4.71 -12.58 14.69
N ARG A 99 4.55 -12.06 13.47
CA ARG A 99 4.30 -12.86 12.28
C ARG A 99 5.55 -13.28 11.53
N ALA A 100 6.74 -12.91 12.00
CA ALA A 100 7.99 -13.36 11.39
C ALA A 100 8.00 -14.90 11.21
N PRO A 101 8.40 -15.43 10.04
CA PRO A 101 8.99 -14.71 8.92
C PRO A 101 7.98 -14.07 7.96
N GLU A 102 6.65 -14.22 8.14
CA GLU A 102 5.61 -13.70 7.24
C GLU A 102 5.50 -12.17 7.24
N THR A 103 4.54 -11.62 6.46
CA THR A 103 4.35 -10.17 6.33
C THR A 103 4.15 -9.51 7.68
N GLU A 104 5.09 -8.64 8.03
CA GLU A 104 5.07 -7.87 9.27
C GLU A 104 4.48 -6.49 9.03
N VAL A 105 4.58 -5.90 7.83
CA VAL A 105 4.19 -4.51 7.58
C VAL A 105 3.37 -4.35 6.31
N TRP A 106 2.30 -3.57 6.44
CA TRP A 106 1.52 -3.00 5.34
C TRP A 106 1.57 -1.49 5.50
N VAL A 107 1.98 -0.76 4.45
CA VAL A 107 2.11 0.70 4.51
C VAL A 107 1.42 1.35 3.32
N TYR A 108 0.90 2.54 3.56
CA TYR A 108 0.28 3.42 2.58
C TYR A 108 0.71 4.86 2.85
N SER A 109 0.93 5.63 1.79
CA SER A 109 1.13 7.07 1.85
C SER A 109 0.24 7.80 0.85
N SER A 110 -0.32 8.94 1.26
CA SER A 110 -1.04 9.86 0.35
C SER A 110 -0.19 10.42 -0.81
N LEU A 111 1.13 10.20 -0.80
CA LEU A 111 1.99 10.50 -1.95
C LEU A 111 1.72 9.56 -3.14
N GLU A 112 1.11 8.42 -2.91
CA GLU A 112 0.75 7.43 -3.93
C GLU A 112 -0.33 7.97 -4.88
N ASP A 113 -1.26 8.79 -4.37
CA ASP A 113 -2.42 9.27 -5.14
C ASP A 113 -2.03 10.27 -6.25
N GLY A 114 -0.87 10.91 -6.13
CA GLY A 114 -0.39 11.93 -7.07
C GLY A 114 0.22 11.36 -8.36
N VAL A 115 0.44 10.04 -8.43
CA VAL A 115 1.26 9.41 -9.50
C VAL A 115 0.41 8.86 -10.66
N ASN A 116 -0.76 9.44 -10.89
CA ASN A 116 -1.67 9.07 -11.98
C ASN A 116 -1.17 9.48 -13.40
N ARG A 117 0.15 9.59 -13.64
CA ARG A 117 0.76 9.91 -14.95
C ARG A 117 1.74 8.88 -15.49
N GLY A 118 1.96 7.76 -14.81
CA GLY A 118 2.76 6.65 -15.35
C GLY A 118 2.68 5.48 -14.38
N GLY A 119 2.19 4.33 -14.86
CA GLY A 119 1.88 3.14 -14.06
C GLY A 119 2.92 2.88 -12.98
N GLY A 120 2.54 3.14 -11.72
CA GLY A 120 3.38 2.86 -10.56
C GLY A 120 3.36 1.36 -10.26
N CYS A 121 4.54 0.76 -10.17
CA CYS A 121 4.69 -0.64 -9.73
C CYS A 121 4.55 -0.71 -8.20
N ILE A 122 3.93 -1.77 -7.68
CA ILE A 122 3.89 -2.04 -6.24
C ILE A 122 4.95 -3.09 -5.91
N ALA A 123 6.01 -2.64 -5.28
CA ALA A 123 7.15 -3.36 -4.77
C ALA A 123 6.79 -4.25 -3.55
N ALA A 124 6.98 -5.56 -3.58
CA ALA A 124 6.97 -6.38 -2.37
C ALA A 124 8.40 -6.51 -1.83
N ALA A 125 8.68 -6.08 -0.59
CA ALA A 125 9.98 -6.31 0.05
C ALA A 125 9.94 -7.64 0.80
N THR A 126 11.06 -8.38 0.96
CA THR A 126 11.00 -9.56 1.83
C THR A 126 12.24 -9.95 2.62
N GLU A 127 11.96 -10.41 3.85
CA GLU A 127 12.61 -11.39 4.73
C GLU A 127 14.14 -11.45 4.85
N SER A 128 14.62 -11.14 6.06
CA SER A 128 15.83 -11.76 6.61
C SER A 128 15.43 -12.64 7.80
N ARG A 129 15.89 -13.89 7.78
CA ARG A 129 15.97 -14.75 8.98
C ARG A 129 16.50 -13.91 10.16
N ARG A 130 15.91 -14.08 11.35
CA ARG A 130 16.62 -13.78 12.61
C ARG A 130 17.89 -14.63 12.64
N LYS A 131 18.97 -14.09 12.11
CA LYS A 131 20.29 -14.32 12.67
C LYS A 131 20.52 -13.14 13.60
N GLU A 132 20.69 -13.43 14.87
CA GLU A 132 21.29 -12.52 15.84
C GLU A 132 22.76 -12.29 15.46
N ASP A 133 23.01 -11.72 14.28
CA ASP A 133 24.34 -11.33 13.79
C ASP A 133 24.36 -9.81 13.69
N GLY A 134 24.22 -9.09 14.83
CA GLY A 134 24.58 -7.67 14.99
C GLY A 134 23.96 -6.61 14.05
N ALA A 135 23.13 -7.00 13.08
CA ALA A 135 22.47 -6.13 12.12
C ALA A 135 21.11 -5.70 12.70
N GLY A 136 20.77 -4.42 12.55
CA GLY A 136 19.55 -3.82 13.10
C GLY A 136 18.26 -4.56 12.73
N MET A 137 17.18 -4.25 13.46
CA MET A 137 15.85 -4.84 13.21
C MET A 137 15.43 -4.61 11.76
N LYS A 138 15.09 -5.70 11.06
CA LYS A 138 14.50 -5.68 9.72
C LYS A 138 13.02 -6.02 9.83
N VAL A 139 12.22 -5.45 8.93
CA VAL A 139 10.78 -5.72 8.86
C VAL A 139 10.39 -6.14 7.45
N LEU A 140 9.52 -7.14 7.35
CA LEU A 140 8.95 -7.59 6.10
C LEU A 140 7.78 -6.70 5.64
N ILE A 141 7.91 -5.98 4.52
CA ILE A 141 6.83 -5.19 3.92
C ILE A 141 6.15 -5.96 2.78
N GLY A 142 4.89 -6.35 2.96
CA GLY A 142 4.19 -7.23 2.01
C GLY A 142 3.83 -6.60 0.66
N SER A 143 3.76 -5.27 0.61
CA SER A 143 3.60 -4.46 -0.60
C SER A 143 3.90 -2.99 -0.28
N LEU A 144 4.54 -2.29 -1.20
CA LEU A 144 5.01 -0.92 -1.09
C LEU A 144 4.87 -0.24 -2.44
N HIS A 145 4.24 0.92 -2.52
CA HIS A 145 4.17 1.65 -3.78
C HIS A 145 5.54 2.22 -4.18
N GLU A 146 5.89 2.20 -5.47
CA GLU A 146 7.21 2.62 -5.96
C GLU A 146 7.59 4.05 -5.54
N THR A 147 6.66 5.00 -5.58
CA THR A 147 6.88 6.37 -5.07
C THR A 147 7.33 6.40 -3.61
N VAL A 148 6.71 5.56 -2.77
CA VAL A 148 7.06 5.48 -1.34
C VAL A 148 8.42 4.81 -1.19
N ARG A 149 8.69 3.73 -1.95
CA ARG A 149 9.99 3.08 -2.01
C ARG A 149 11.10 4.07 -2.36
N GLN A 150 10.96 4.81 -3.46
CA GLN A 150 11.94 5.81 -3.88
C GLN A 150 12.13 6.90 -2.81
N GLY A 151 11.05 7.33 -2.17
CA GLY A 151 11.11 8.30 -1.06
C GLY A 151 11.84 7.77 0.19
N LEU A 152 11.79 6.47 0.45
CA LEU A 152 12.52 5.79 1.53
C LEU A 152 14.00 5.60 1.16
N LEU A 153 14.30 5.15 -0.06
CA LEU A 153 15.67 5.02 -0.57
C LEU A 153 16.41 6.37 -0.56
N ALA A 154 15.75 7.43 -1.01
CA ALA A 154 16.30 8.79 -0.98
C ALA A 154 16.61 9.30 0.44
N ARG A 155 16.03 8.68 1.47
CA ARG A 155 16.28 8.97 2.89
C ARG A 155 17.26 7.98 3.54
N GLY A 156 17.88 7.10 2.76
CA GLY A 156 18.86 6.12 3.23
C GLY A 156 18.26 4.88 3.88
N VAL A 157 16.97 4.60 3.67
CA VAL A 157 16.38 3.33 4.11
C VAL A 157 16.91 2.21 3.21
N GLU A 158 17.64 1.28 3.80
CA GLU A 158 18.13 0.08 3.10
C GLU A 158 16.99 -0.92 2.90
N MET A 159 16.96 -1.57 1.74
CA MET A 159 15.95 -2.58 1.41
C MET A 159 16.64 -3.79 0.78
N ASP A 160 16.37 -4.97 1.35
CA ASP A 160 16.85 -6.23 0.83
C ASP A 160 15.80 -6.89 -0.07
N LYS A 161 16.28 -7.59 -1.10
CA LYS A 161 15.45 -8.52 -1.87
C LYS A 161 15.12 -9.74 -1.00
N SER A 162 13.89 -10.23 -1.17
CA SER A 162 13.48 -11.56 -0.72
C SER A 162 14.55 -12.58 -1.09
N ALA A 163 14.92 -13.47 -0.16
CA ALA A 163 15.91 -14.52 -0.40
C ALA A 163 15.53 -15.46 -1.57
N ASN A 164 14.25 -15.49 -1.94
CA ASN A 164 13.69 -16.30 -3.02
C ASN A 164 13.79 -15.63 -4.41
N ILE A 165 14.26 -14.38 -4.48
CA ILE A 165 14.45 -13.62 -5.72
C ILE A 165 15.92 -13.72 -6.13
N GLY A 166 16.16 -14.15 -7.36
CA GLY A 166 17.51 -14.25 -7.92
C GLY A 166 18.27 -12.91 -7.85
N PRO A 167 19.59 -12.93 -7.62
CA PRO A 167 20.41 -11.71 -7.61
C PRO A 167 20.32 -10.92 -8.92
N GLU A 168 20.08 -11.60 -10.03
CA GLU A 168 19.93 -11.07 -11.39
C GLU A 168 18.58 -10.42 -11.68
N LEU A 169 17.55 -10.69 -10.88
CA LEU A 169 16.23 -10.13 -11.08
C LEU A 169 16.12 -8.76 -10.41
N ASP A 170 15.69 -7.77 -11.18
CA ASP A 170 15.35 -6.45 -10.67
C ASP A 170 14.04 -6.48 -9.90
N TRP A 171 13.87 -5.48 -9.04
CA TRP A 171 12.73 -5.37 -8.14
C TRP A 171 11.37 -5.31 -8.85
N GLU A 172 11.35 -4.78 -10.07
CA GLU A 172 10.18 -4.67 -10.93
C GLU A 172 9.55 -6.04 -11.25
N PHE A 173 10.35 -7.11 -11.29
CA PHE A 173 9.87 -8.47 -11.55
C PHE A 173 9.09 -9.11 -10.39
N CYS A 174 9.16 -8.51 -9.20
CA CYS A 174 8.47 -8.98 -8.00
C CYS A 174 7.25 -8.11 -7.66
N GLY A 175 6.87 -7.22 -8.58
CA GLY A 175 5.72 -6.34 -8.42
C GLY A 175 4.41 -7.12 -8.37
N LYS A 176 3.53 -6.75 -7.43
CA LYS A 176 2.11 -7.09 -7.55
C LYS A 176 1.48 -6.07 -8.48
N TRP A 177 1.04 -6.51 -9.65
CA TRP A 177 0.42 -5.65 -10.65
C TRP A 177 -1.04 -5.41 -10.30
N LEU A 178 -1.39 -4.15 -10.03
CA LEU A 178 -2.77 -3.68 -9.94
C LEU A 178 -3.06 -2.93 -11.24
N PHE A 179 -3.89 -3.52 -12.09
CA PHE A 179 -4.41 -2.87 -13.29
C PHE A 179 -5.91 -2.68 -13.14
N ARG A 180 -6.43 -1.64 -13.79
CA ARG A 180 -7.85 -1.46 -13.98
C ARG A 180 -8.38 -2.59 -14.85
N VAL A 181 -9.48 -3.21 -14.43
CA VAL A 181 -10.09 -4.30 -15.21
C VAL A 181 -10.58 -3.76 -16.54
N GLU A 182 -11.03 -2.51 -16.56
CA GLU A 182 -11.44 -1.79 -17.75
C GLU A 182 -10.30 -1.50 -18.74
N ASP A 183 -9.05 -1.50 -18.28
CA ASP A 183 -7.87 -1.28 -19.13
C ASP A 183 -7.28 -2.61 -19.66
N LEU A 184 -7.77 -3.75 -19.17
CA LEU A 184 -7.40 -5.03 -19.75
C LEU A 184 -7.96 -5.11 -21.17
N PRO A 185 -7.24 -5.73 -22.11
CA PRO A 185 -7.84 -6.08 -23.38
C PRO A 185 -9.11 -6.88 -23.07
N VAL A 186 -10.25 -6.40 -23.58
CA VAL A 186 -11.48 -7.19 -23.61
C VAL A 186 -11.04 -8.50 -24.26
N ALA A 187 -11.15 -9.61 -23.53
CA ALA A 187 -10.85 -10.91 -24.10
C ALA A 187 -11.61 -10.97 -25.42
N GLY A 188 -10.87 -10.99 -26.54
CA GLY A 188 -11.51 -11.07 -27.83
C GLY A 188 -12.34 -12.35 -27.86
N ASP A 189 -13.33 -12.41 -28.73
CA ASP A 189 -13.99 -13.68 -29.08
C ASP A 189 -12.99 -14.71 -29.69
N GLU A 190 -11.72 -14.34 -29.82
CA GLU A 190 -10.60 -15.26 -30.01
C GLU A 190 -10.55 -16.24 -28.82
N GLY A 191 -11.15 -17.41 -29.04
CA GLY A 191 -11.00 -18.56 -28.15
C GLY A 191 -9.52 -18.82 -27.84
N LEU A 192 -9.29 -19.51 -26.72
CA LEU A 192 -7.95 -19.92 -26.35
C LEU A 192 -7.27 -20.68 -27.50
N PRO A 193 -5.94 -20.56 -27.67
CA PRO A 193 -5.20 -21.32 -28.67
C PRO A 193 -5.55 -22.81 -28.64
N GLU A 194 -5.44 -23.50 -29.77
CA GLU A 194 -5.78 -24.93 -29.87
C GLU A 194 -5.08 -25.74 -28.77
N GLY A 195 -5.87 -26.47 -27.99
CA GLY A 195 -5.40 -27.27 -26.84
C GLY A 195 -5.37 -26.54 -25.49
N MET A 196 -5.61 -25.23 -25.43
CA MET A 196 -5.76 -24.48 -24.18
C MET A 196 -7.24 -24.39 -23.76
N ARG A 197 -7.49 -24.46 -22.45
CA ARG A 197 -8.81 -24.29 -21.85
C ARG A 197 -8.73 -23.49 -20.56
N TRP A 198 -9.79 -22.75 -20.25
CA TRP A 198 -9.99 -22.22 -18.91
C TRP A 198 -10.40 -23.39 -18.01
N ASP A 199 -9.63 -23.65 -16.95
CA ASP A 199 -9.89 -24.73 -16.01
C ASP A 199 -9.48 -24.31 -14.59
N ARG A 200 -9.81 -25.13 -13.58
CA ARG A 200 -9.34 -24.91 -12.20
C ARG A 200 -7.87 -25.27 -12.07
N ALA A 201 -7.12 -24.44 -11.36
CA ALA A 201 -5.75 -24.75 -10.97
C ALA A 201 -5.71 -26.00 -10.07
N MET A 202 -4.96 -26.99 -10.50
CA MET A 202 -4.71 -28.25 -9.80
C MET A 202 -3.31 -28.26 -9.18
N LYS A 203 -3.08 -29.15 -8.22
CA LYS A 203 -1.75 -29.29 -7.59
C LYS A 203 -0.65 -29.61 -8.62
N ALA A 204 -0.97 -30.39 -9.64
CA ALA A 204 -0.04 -30.71 -10.73
C ALA A 204 0.38 -29.47 -11.55
N ASP A 205 -0.44 -28.43 -11.62
CA ASP A 205 -0.09 -27.20 -12.34
C ASP A 205 1.02 -26.41 -11.62
N VAL A 206 1.16 -26.59 -10.30
CA VAL A 206 2.22 -25.96 -9.50
C VAL A 206 3.60 -26.42 -9.97
N GLU A 207 3.76 -27.70 -10.32
CA GLU A 207 5.02 -28.23 -10.85
C GLU A 207 5.38 -27.60 -12.19
N THR A 208 4.39 -27.42 -13.08
CA THR A 208 4.59 -26.76 -14.38
C THR A 208 4.99 -25.30 -14.20
N ILE A 209 4.34 -24.58 -13.28
CA ILE A 209 4.67 -23.19 -12.96
C ILE A 209 6.08 -23.08 -12.36
N ARG A 210 6.45 -23.99 -11.45
CA ARG A 210 7.80 -24.05 -10.87
C ARG A 210 8.86 -24.33 -11.93
N ALA A 211 8.63 -25.29 -12.83
CA ALA A 211 9.57 -25.63 -13.89
C ALA A 211 9.80 -24.48 -14.90
N ARG A 212 8.83 -23.56 -15.02
CA ARG A 212 8.86 -22.44 -15.97
C ARG A 212 9.13 -21.08 -15.31
N SER A 213 9.38 -21.04 -14.01
CA SER A 213 9.69 -19.80 -13.28
C SER A 213 11.08 -19.89 -12.66
N SER A 214 11.83 -18.79 -12.72
CA SER A 214 13.10 -18.62 -12.00
C SER A 214 12.89 -18.24 -10.53
N ILE A 215 11.64 -18.00 -10.09
CA ILE A 215 11.32 -17.64 -8.70
C ILE A 215 11.21 -18.91 -7.87
N ASN A 216 12.04 -19.02 -6.83
CA ASN A 216 12.05 -20.17 -5.94
C ASN A 216 10.86 -20.12 -4.97
N ARG A 217 9.72 -20.70 -5.37
CA ARG A 217 8.49 -20.73 -4.55
C ARG A 217 8.48 -21.98 -3.68
N GLN A 218 8.44 -21.84 -2.35
CA GLN A 218 8.25 -22.95 -1.42
C GLN A 218 6.75 -23.18 -1.14
N GLU A 219 6.36 -24.43 -0.82
CA GLU A 219 4.99 -24.78 -0.35
C GLU A 219 4.89 -24.51 1.15
#